data_AF-A0A357CCH3-F1
#
_entry.id   AF-A0A357CCH3-F1
#
_cell.length_a   1.000
_cell.length_b   1.000
_cell.length_c   1.000
_cell.angle_alpha   90.00
_cell.angle_beta   90.00
_cell.angle_gamma   90.00
#
_symmetry.space_group_name_H-M   'P 1'
#
loop_
_entity.id
_entity.type
_entity.pdbx_description
1 polymer ?
#
loop_
_entity_poly.entity_id
_entity_poly.type
_entity_poly.pdbx_seq_one_letter_code
_entity_poly.pdbx_strand_id
1 'polypeptide(L)'
;MKNSLSVAKLKFMDCLKAMGIFYSISLLLMILTWFLSVKERGGGYNNESAALIFLFVCGLNSFKESFKFTSANGVSRKRYFRESLIAMAGIAALATLVETGLRLISQVFTRHEMLYNMLYESNSIIAVVAWTFALFFCVSLLGWLINLVYYRSSAL
;
A
#
# COMPACT_ATOMS: atom_id res chain seq x y z
N MET A 1 -3.14 -27.22 17.01
CA MET A 1 -2.46 -26.68 15.81
C MET A 1 -2.69 -25.17 15.71
N LYS A 2 -1.77 -24.33 16.21
CA LYS A 2 -1.89 -22.86 16.14
C LYS A 2 -1.48 -22.44 14.72
N ASN A 3 -2.44 -22.13 13.84
CA ASN A 3 -2.21 -21.68 12.46
C ASN A 3 -1.01 -20.72 12.38
N SER A 4 -0.05 -21.02 11.52
CA SER A 4 1.27 -20.35 11.45
C SER A 4 1.24 -18.91 10.91
N LEU A 5 0.08 -18.41 10.48
CA LEU A 5 -0.10 -17.11 9.81
C LEU A 5 -1.28 -16.28 10.37
N SER A 6 -1.69 -16.50 11.63
CA SER A 6 -2.85 -15.83 12.22
C SER A 6 -2.68 -14.31 12.38
N VAL A 7 -1.48 -13.83 12.71
CA VAL A 7 -1.19 -12.40 12.86
C VAL A 7 -1.15 -11.74 11.48
N ALA A 8 -0.53 -12.41 10.51
CA ALA A 8 -0.48 -11.91 9.15
C ALA A 8 -1.89 -11.73 8.58
N LYS A 9 -2.77 -12.73 8.76
CA LYS A 9 -4.17 -12.67 8.32
C LYS A 9 -4.94 -11.52 8.98
N LEU A 10 -4.79 -11.32 10.29
CA LEU A 10 -5.44 -10.22 11.01
C LEU A 10 -5.05 -8.87 10.40
N LYS A 11 -3.75 -8.59 10.31
CA LYS A 11 -3.24 -7.33 9.74
C LYS A 11 -3.68 -7.11 8.31
N PHE A 12 -3.66 -8.17 7.52
CA PHE A 12 -4.08 -8.13 6.13
C PHE A 12 -5.56 -7.78 6.00
N MET A 13 -6.43 -8.40 6.79
CA MET A 13 -7.86 -8.09 6.79
C MET A 13 -8.18 -6.66 7.25
N ASP A 14 -7.47 -6.16 8.26
CA ASP A 14 -7.65 -4.79 8.74
C ASP A 14 -7.23 -3.76 7.68
N CYS A 15 -6.08 -3.98 7.03
CA CYS A 15 -5.62 -3.10 5.95
C CYS A 15 -6.48 -3.22 4.69
N LEU A 16 -6.99 -4.40 4.36
CA LEU A 16 -7.85 -4.61 3.18
C LEU A 16 -9.12 -3.75 3.23
N LYS A 17 -9.73 -3.60 4.41
CA LYS A 17 -10.92 -2.74 4.57
C LYS A 17 -10.59 -1.29 4.25
N ALA A 18 -9.48 -0.78 4.78
CA ALA A 18 -9.01 0.57 4.50
C ALA A 18 -8.63 0.75 3.02
N MET A 19 -7.96 -0.24 2.42
CA MET A 19 -7.62 -0.25 1.00
C MET A 19 -8.88 -0.20 0.12
N GLY A 20 -9.92 -0.97 0.47
CA GLY A 20 -11.17 -0.98 -0.27
C GLY A 20 -11.80 0.41 -0.35
N ILE A 21 -11.82 1.14 0.76
CA ILE A 21 -12.32 2.53 0.80
C ILE A 21 -11.43 3.44 -0.04
N PHE A 22 -10.10 3.39 0.15
CA PHE A 22 -9.15 4.22 -0.57
C PHE A 22 -9.27 4.05 -2.08
N TYR A 23 -9.22 2.83 -2.59
CA TYR A 23 -9.28 2.56 -4.01
C TYR A 23 -10.67 2.80 -4.62
N SER A 24 -11.75 2.70 -3.84
CA SER A 24 -13.08 3.13 -4.30
C SER A 24 -13.09 4.63 -4.60
N ILE A 25 -12.47 5.44 -3.73
CA ILE A 25 -12.32 6.88 -3.95
C ILE A 25 -11.41 7.16 -5.15
N SER A 26 -10.27 6.47 -5.26
CA SER A 26 -9.36 6.61 -6.41
C SER A 26 -10.04 6.28 -7.75
N LEU A 27 -10.93 5.30 -7.77
CA LEU A 27 -11.70 4.91 -8.95
C LEU A 27 -12.76 5.96 -9.31
N LEU A 28 -13.45 6.55 -8.32
CA LEU A 28 -14.37 7.67 -8.55
C LEU A 28 -13.63 8.89 -9.14
N LEU A 29 -12.44 9.22 -8.61
CA LEU A 29 -11.61 10.28 -9.15
C LEU A 29 -11.14 9.98 -10.58
N MET A 30 -10.79 8.73 -10.86
CA MET A 30 -10.43 8.29 -12.21
C MET A 30 -11.59 8.53 -13.20
N ILE A 31 -12.82 8.12 -12.84
CA ILE A 31 -14.02 8.35 -13.68
C ILE A 31 -14.27 9.85 -13.89
N LEU A 32 -14.10 10.67 -12.86
CA LEU A 32 -14.23 12.13 -12.99
C LEU A 32 -13.20 12.69 -13.98
N THR A 33 -11.93 12.29 -13.87
CA THR A 33 -10.89 12.73 -14.81
C THR A 33 -11.14 12.26 -16.24
N TRP A 34 -11.74 11.07 -16.41
CA TRP A 34 -12.16 10.58 -17.72
C TRP A 34 -13.23 11.49 -18.33
N PHE A 35 -14.29 11.82 -17.58
CA PHE A 35 -15.36 12.71 -18.03
C PHE A 35 -14.83 14.10 -18.43
N LEU A 36 -13.90 14.65 -17.66
CA LEU A 36 -13.28 15.95 -17.95
C LEU A 36 -12.33 15.89 -19.17
N SER A 37 -11.58 14.79 -19.33
CA SER A 37 -10.65 14.60 -20.45
C SER A 37 -11.37 14.60 -21.81
N VAL A 38 -12.55 14.00 -21.88
CA VAL A 38 -13.41 14.03 -23.08
C VAL A 38 -13.79 15.46 -23.48
N LYS A 39 -13.93 16.36 -22.51
CA LYS A 39 -14.37 17.74 -22.73
C LYS A 39 -13.22 18.69 -23.07
N GLU A 40 -12.08 18.57 -22.39
CA GLU A 40 -10.99 19.57 -22.42
C GLU A 40 -9.73 19.12 -23.20
N ARG A 41 -9.69 17.90 -23.77
CA ARG A 41 -8.53 17.33 -24.52
C ARG A 41 -7.16 17.54 -23.85
N GLY A 42 -7.14 17.59 -22.53
CA GLY A 42 -5.94 17.88 -21.75
C GLY A 42 -6.17 17.52 -20.29
N GLY A 43 -5.77 16.32 -19.89
CA GLY A 43 -5.84 15.84 -18.52
C GLY A 43 -4.81 14.74 -18.28
N GLY A 44 -4.34 14.64 -17.05
CA GLY A 44 -3.48 13.57 -16.55
C GLY A 44 -4.10 12.96 -15.31
N TYR A 45 -3.95 11.64 -15.12
CA TYR A 45 -4.38 10.94 -13.91
C TYR A 45 -3.16 10.28 -13.30
N ASN A 46 -2.91 10.51 -12.01
CA ASN A 46 -1.87 9.81 -11.25
C ASN A 46 -2.36 9.61 -9.82
N ASN A 47 -2.38 8.35 -9.36
CA ASN A 47 -2.80 7.96 -8.01
C ASN A 47 -1.63 7.41 -7.18
N GLU A 48 -0.48 7.15 -7.79
CA GLU A 48 0.64 6.44 -7.17
C GLU A 48 1.18 7.19 -5.95
N SER A 49 1.30 8.53 -6.04
CA SER A 49 1.72 9.37 -4.91
C SER A 49 0.74 9.32 -3.74
N ALA A 50 -0.57 9.24 -4.02
CA ALA A 50 -1.58 9.08 -2.98
C ALA A 50 -1.50 7.68 -2.36
N ALA A 51 -1.26 6.64 -3.18
CA ALA A 51 -1.07 5.27 -2.71
C ALA A 51 0.19 5.13 -1.83
N LEU A 52 1.28 5.84 -2.14
CA LEU A 52 2.47 5.91 -1.30
C LEU A 52 2.16 6.42 0.11
N ILE A 53 1.49 7.58 0.19
CA ILE A 53 1.12 8.19 1.47
C ILE A 53 0.14 7.28 2.23
N PHE A 54 -0.84 6.70 1.52
CA PHE A 54 -1.80 5.79 2.12
C PHE A 54 -1.11 4.57 2.75
N LEU A 55 -0.21 3.91 2.02
CA LEU A 55 0.53 2.75 2.53
C LEU A 55 1.46 3.11 3.69
N PHE A 56 2.07 4.29 3.67
CA PHE A 56 2.82 4.83 4.81
C PHE A 56 1.96 4.91 6.07
N VAL A 57 0.76 5.49 5.94
CA VAL A 57 -0.21 5.65 7.04
C VAL A 57 -0.75 4.30 7.52
N CYS A 58 -1.00 3.35 6.62
CA CYS A 58 -1.34 1.98 7.00
C CYS A 58 -0.21 1.33 7.80
N GLY A 59 1.03 1.47 7.35
CA GLY A 59 2.22 1.00 8.06
C GLY A 59 2.30 1.60 9.47
N LEU A 60 2.19 2.92 9.57
CA LEU A 60 2.16 3.69 10.81
C LEU A 60 1.09 3.17 11.77
N ASN A 61 -0.15 2.94 11.33
CA ASN A 61 -1.23 2.55 12.24
C ASN A 61 -1.28 1.04 12.56
N SER A 62 -0.51 0.20 11.88
CA SER A 62 -0.61 -1.27 11.99
C SER A 62 0.12 -1.92 13.19
N PHE A 63 0.85 -1.17 14.01
CA PHE A 63 1.69 -1.77 15.06
C PHE A 63 0.99 -1.92 16.41
N LYS A 64 0.65 -0.81 17.07
CA LYS A 64 0.38 -0.75 18.52
C LYS A 64 -0.76 -1.66 18.99
N GLU A 65 -1.94 -1.56 18.38
CA GLU A 65 -3.12 -2.33 18.80
C GLU A 65 -2.96 -3.82 18.49
N SER A 66 -2.54 -4.15 17.26
CA SER A 66 -2.30 -5.53 16.85
C SER A 66 -1.21 -6.20 17.70
N PHE A 67 -0.18 -5.45 18.11
CA PHE A 67 0.87 -5.97 19.00
C PHE A 67 0.34 -6.30 20.40
N LYS A 68 -0.41 -5.37 21.03
CA LYS A 68 -0.99 -5.61 22.36
C LYS A 68 -1.96 -6.81 22.34
N PHE A 69 -2.84 -6.88 21.35
CA PHE A 69 -3.80 -7.97 21.20
C PHE A 69 -3.12 -9.33 21.01
N THR A 70 -2.11 -9.41 20.13
CA THR A 70 -1.40 -10.67 19.88
C THR A 70 -0.50 -11.09 21.05
N SER A 71 0.10 -10.13 21.76
CA SER A 71 0.86 -10.39 22.98
C SER A 71 -0.01 -10.97 24.10
N ALA A 72 -1.24 -10.46 24.27
CA ALA A 72 -2.21 -11.01 25.23
C ALA A 72 -2.62 -12.46 24.89
N ASN A 73 -2.59 -12.84 23.61
CA ASN A 73 -2.87 -14.19 23.12
C ASN A 73 -1.65 -15.15 23.15
N GLY A 74 -0.57 -14.75 23.81
CA GLY A 74 0.65 -15.56 23.96
C GLY A 74 1.43 -15.73 22.65
N VAL A 75 1.35 -14.79 21.71
CA VAL A 75 2.19 -14.78 20.52
C VAL A 75 3.56 -14.18 20.85
N SER A 76 4.64 -14.89 20.49
CA SER A 76 5.99 -14.41 20.73
C SER A 76 6.35 -13.22 19.84
N ARG A 77 7.22 -12.31 20.33
CA ARG A 77 7.65 -11.12 19.59
C ARG A 77 8.31 -11.43 18.25
N LYS A 78 9.16 -12.46 18.20
CA LYS A 78 9.81 -12.94 16.96
C LYS A 78 8.78 -13.37 15.90
N ARG A 79 7.72 -14.05 16.35
CA ARG A 79 6.63 -14.50 15.49
C ARG A 79 5.81 -13.32 14.97
N TYR A 80 5.45 -12.38 15.84
CA TYR A 80 4.75 -11.15 15.46
C TYR A 80 5.53 -10.33 14.41
N PHE A 81 6.85 -10.18 14.59
CA PHE A 81 7.71 -9.45 13.66
C PHE A 81 7.70 -10.10 12.27
N ARG A 82 7.98 -11.41 12.19
CA ARG A 82 7.98 -12.15 10.92
C ARG A 82 6.63 -12.09 10.20
N GLU A 83 5.54 -12.34 10.92
CA GLU A 83 4.19 -12.31 10.33
C GLU A 83 3.76 -10.89 9.93
N SER A 84 4.26 -9.85 10.60
CA SER A 84 4.04 -8.46 10.18
C SER A 84 4.71 -8.15 8.85
N LEU A 85 5.97 -8.57 8.66
CA LEU A 85 6.68 -8.39 7.39
C LEU A 85 5.95 -9.08 6.23
N ILE A 86 5.47 -10.31 6.45
CA ILE A 86 4.72 -11.06 5.44
C ILE A 86 3.42 -10.34 5.08
N ALA A 87 2.68 -9.83 6.08
CA ALA A 87 1.45 -9.08 5.81
C ALA A 87 1.72 -7.81 5.00
N MET A 88 2.78 -7.07 5.33
CA MET A 88 3.14 -5.82 4.64
C MET A 88 3.61 -6.08 3.21
N ALA A 89 4.38 -7.15 2.98
CA ALA A 89 4.74 -7.59 1.64
C ALA A 89 3.48 -7.96 0.83
N GLY A 90 2.52 -8.68 1.42
CA GLY A 90 1.25 -9.00 0.77
C GLY A 90 0.42 -7.76 0.42
N ILE A 91 0.34 -6.78 1.33
CA ILE A 91 -0.38 -5.52 1.11
C ILE A 91 0.28 -4.71 0.00
N ALA A 92 1.61 -4.59 0.00
CA ALA A 92 2.36 -3.90 -1.04
C ALA A 92 2.19 -4.57 -2.41
N ALA A 93 2.19 -5.90 -2.46
CA ALA A 93 1.95 -6.66 -3.69
C ALA A 93 0.55 -6.39 -4.23
N LEU A 94 -0.49 -6.45 -3.39
CA LEU A 94 -1.85 -6.11 -3.81
C LEU A 94 -1.98 -4.67 -4.29
N ALA A 95 -1.41 -3.70 -3.56
CA ALA A 95 -1.43 -2.30 -3.97
C ALA A 95 -0.75 -2.10 -5.33
N THR A 96 0.38 -2.77 -5.56
CA THR A 96 1.08 -2.72 -6.85
C THR A 96 0.24 -3.27 -8.00
N LEU A 97 -0.46 -4.39 -7.76
CA LEU A 97 -1.37 -4.96 -8.75
C LEU A 97 -2.53 -4.01 -9.07
N VAL A 98 -3.12 -3.37 -8.04
CA VAL A 98 -4.21 -2.41 -8.24
C VAL A 98 -3.73 -1.17 -8.98
N GLU A 99 -2.60 -0.57 -8.60
CA GLU A 99 -2.03 0.60 -9.28
C GLU A 99 -1.64 0.30 -10.73
N THR A 100 -1.05 -0.87 -10.99
CA THR A 100 -0.75 -1.31 -12.35
C THR A 100 -2.04 -1.49 -13.16
N GLY A 101 -3.10 -2.03 -12.56
CA GLY A 101 -4.42 -2.14 -13.18
C GLY A 101 -5.04 -0.77 -13.49
N LEU A 102 -4.99 0.17 -12.53
CA LEU A 102 -5.47 1.54 -12.71
C LEU A 102 -4.72 2.28 -13.81
N ARG A 103 -3.39 2.10 -13.91
CA ARG A 103 -2.60 2.60 -15.04
C ARG A 103 -3.14 2.07 -16.36
N LEU A 104 -3.27 0.75 -16.50
CA LEU A 104 -3.67 0.15 -17.78
C LEU A 104 -5.04 0.66 -18.24
N ILE A 105 -5.98 0.82 -17.31
CA ILE A 105 -7.30 1.37 -17.59
C ILE A 105 -7.20 2.86 -17.97
N SER A 106 -6.48 3.64 -17.19
CA SER A 106 -6.40 5.09 -17.38
C SER A 106 -5.64 5.53 -18.62
N GLN A 107 -4.63 4.76 -19.06
CA GLN A 107 -3.89 5.02 -20.30
C GLN A 107 -4.77 4.98 -21.56
N VAL A 108 -5.95 4.35 -21.52
CA VAL A 108 -6.88 4.30 -22.66
C VAL A 108 -7.46 5.68 -22.98
N PHE A 109 -7.63 6.55 -21.98
CA PHE A 109 -8.36 7.81 -22.14
C PHE A 109 -7.62 9.06 -21.67
N THR A 110 -6.56 8.90 -20.88
CA THR A 110 -5.81 9.99 -20.26
C THR A 110 -4.34 9.60 -20.14
N ARG A 111 -3.43 10.59 -20.14
CA ARG A 111 -2.01 10.30 -19.86
C ARG A 111 -1.88 9.86 -18.39
N HIS A 112 -1.40 8.63 -18.20
CA HIS A 112 -1.04 8.10 -16.90
C HIS A 112 0.41 7.62 -16.95
N GLU A 113 1.27 8.34 -16.24
CA GLU A 113 2.67 8.01 -16.05
C GLU A 113 2.89 7.64 -14.60
N MET A 114 3.50 6.47 -14.37
CA MET A 114 4.00 6.10 -13.05
C MET A 114 5.34 6.79 -12.80
N LEU A 115 5.71 6.96 -11.53
CA LEU A 115 6.96 7.56 -11.08
C LEU A 115 8.17 6.88 -11.70
N TYR A 116 8.16 5.56 -11.87
CA TYR A 116 9.23 4.84 -12.56
C TYR A 116 9.43 5.35 -14.00
N ASN A 117 8.34 5.49 -14.77
CA ASN A 117 8.42 5.97 -16.15
C ASN A 117 8.93 7.41 -16.20
N MET A 118 8.52 8.26 -15.25
CA MET A 118 8.96 9.65 -15.17
C MET A 118 10.46 9.77 -14.84
N LEU A 119 11.00 8.87 -14.03
CA LEU A 119 12.39 8.92 -13.57
C LEU A 119 13.38 8.26 -14.53
N TYR A 120 12.97 7.16 -15.16
CA TYR A 120 13.85 6.32 -15.96
C TYR A 120 13.54 6.34 -17.46
N GLU A 121 12.48 7.05 -17.88
CA GLU A 121 12.02 7.14 -19.27
C GLU A 121 11.86 5.77 -19.96
N SER A 122 11.59 4.74 -19.17
CA SER A 122 11.52 3.34 -19.59
C SER A 122 10.12 2.79 -19.45
N ASN A 123 9.67 2.04 -20.45
CA ASN A 123 8.32 1.47 -20.52
C ASN A 123 8.26 -0.02 -20.15
N SER A 124 9.31 -0.58 -19.55
CA SER A 124 9.31 -2.00 -19.13
C SER A 124 8.32 -2.24 -17.99
N ILE A 125 7.25 -2.98 -18.26
CA ILE A 125 6.20 -3.31 -17.28
C ILE A 125 6.77 -4.09 -16.09
N ILE A 126 7.69 -5.03 -16.35
CA ILE A 126 8.31 -5.85 -15.29
C ILE A 126 9.11 -4.95 -14.34
N ALA A 127 9.87 -3.99 -14.89
CA ALA A 127 10.66 -3.07 -14.09
C ALA A 127 9.76 -2.14 -13.27
N VAL A 128 8.67 -1.64 -13.87
CA VAL A 128 7.67 -0.82 -13.17
C VAL A 128 7.07 -1.58 -11.99
N VAL A 129 6.56 -2.80 -12.22
CA VAL A 129 5.93 -3.61 -11.17
C VAL A 129 6.93 -3.91 -10.05
N ALA A 130 8.16 -4.31 -10.38
CA ALA A 130 9.18 -4.61 -9.39
C ALA A 130 9.56 -3.36 -8.56
N TRP A 131 9.71 -2.21 -9.23
CA TRP A 131 10.08 -0.96 -8.59
C TRP A 131 8.96 -0.42 -7.70
N THR A 132 7.72 -0.37 -8.20
CA THR A 132 6.55 0.09 -7.45
C THR A 132 6.30 -0.81 -6.24
N PHE A 133 6.44 -2.14 -6.39
CA PHE A 133 6.38 -3.06 -5.26
C PHE A 133 7.44 -2.76 -4.20
N ALA A 134 8.70 -2.60 -4.61
CA ALA A 134 9.79 -2.31 -3.69
C ALA A 134 9.56 -0.99 -2.95
N LEU A 135 9.07 0.04 -3.65
CA LEU A 135 8.78 1.34 -3.08
C LEU A 135 7.62 1.28 -2.08
N PHE A 136 6.51 0.65 -2.45
CA PHE A 136 5.34 0.46 -1.59
C PHE A 136 5.66 -0.34 -0.33
N PHE A 137 6.45 -1.41 -0.49
CA PHE A 137 6.94 -2.20 0.63
C PHE A 137 7.85 -1.36 1.54
N CYS A 138 8.81 -0.63 0.98
CA CYS A 138 9.72 0.23 1.73
C CYS A 138 8.97 1.29 2.54
N VAL A 139 8.04 2.01 1.92
CA VAL A 139 7.27 3.07 2.57
C VAL A 139 6.36 2.53 3.67
N SER A 140 5.69 1.39 3.44
CA SER A 140 4.91 0.75 4.51
C SER A 140 5.79 0.32 5.68
N LEU A 141 6.96 -0.26 5.42
CA LEU A 141 7.96 -0.63 6.44
C LEU A 141 8.45 0.57 7.24
N LEU A 142 8.77 1.68 6.57
CA LEU A 142 9.18 2.91 7.22
C LEU A 142 8.11 3.40 8.20
N GLY A 143 6.85 3.47 7.77
CA GLY A 143 5.75 3.85 8.64
C GLY A 143 5.65 2.94 9.87
N TRP A 144 5.77 1.64 9.67
CA TRP A 144 5.73 0.67 10.77
C TRP A 144 6.90 0.79 11.74
N LEU A 145 8.12 1.02 11.24
CA LEU A 145 9.32 1.21 12.05
C LEU A 145 9.22 2.48 12.91
N ILE A 146 8.67 3.57 12.37
CA ILE A 146 8.44 4.81 13.13
C ILE A 146 7.51 4.54 14.32
N ASN A 147 6.40 3.82 14.12
CA ASN A 147 5.50 3.49 15.24
C ASN A 147 6.17 2.55 16.26
N LEU A 148 7.04 1.63 15.81
CA LEU A 148 7.81 0.78 16.73
C LEU A 148 8.72 1.62 17.63
N VAL A 149 9.46 2.58 17.07
CA VAL A 149 10.30 3.51 17.82
C VAL A 149 9.45 4.34 18.78
N TYR A 150 8.35 4.94 18.30
CA TYR A 150 7.46 5.74 19.12
C TYR A 150 6.88 4.96 20.30
N TYR A 151 6.46 3.72 20.08
CA TYR A 151 5.98 2.84 21.14
C TYR A 151 7.04 2.61 22.23
N ARG A 152 8.32 2.43 21.85
CA ARG A 152 9.41 2.26 22.81
C ARG A 152 9.73 3.55 23.56
N SER A 153 9.76 4.69 22.86
CA SER A 153 10.01 5.99 23.48
C SER A 153 8.90 6.44 24.42
N SER A 154 7.65 6.09 24.12
CA SER A 154 6.49 6.39 24.99
C SER A 154 6.39 5.53 26.25
N ALA A 155 7.21 4.49 26.35
CA ALA A 155 7.25 3.57 27.49
C ALA A 155 8.47 3.82 28.42
N LEU A 156 9.31 4.80 28.07
CA LEU A 156 10.35 5.39 28.93
C LEU A 156 9.76 6.57 29.70
#